data_AF-A0A1S6XX63-F1
#
_entry.id   AF-A0A1S6XX63-F1
#
_cell.length_a   1.000
_cell.length_b   1.000
_cell.length_c   1.000
_cell.angle_alpha   90.00
_cell.angle_beta   90.00
_cell.angle_gamma   90.00
#
_symmetry.space_group_name_H-M   'P 1'
#
loop_
_entity.id
_entity.type
_entity.pdbx_description
1 polymer ?
#
loop_
_entity_poly.entity_id
_entity_poly.type
_entity_poly.pdbx_seq_one_letter_code
_entity_poly.pdbx_strand_id
1 'polypeptide(L)'
;DSGKYFCEAHVKYSGGRTDKLTEMLTITVKSPTIDELVKVLQKVVTQIEEDKDRIQENQQNIKSMKKDLDRNVLGIKRDIDSTKQNIENFSSDVDSTLKIMKESVDTNTQNISKVQENLKTMVANLSNDVESSLKIMKERVDTNTRNISNVQENLTTMVANISTALIEVKNQVNEVEKFHQKNFKPPTSCSNLEMYSLEEREIVTLASGLKVMCDTKTDGGGWIIFQ
;
A
#
# COMPACT_ATOMS: atom_id res chain seq x y z
N ASP A 1 3.53 40.09 103.63
CA ASP A 1 3.36 40.49 105.04
C ASP A 1 4.51 41.35 105.53
N SER A 2 4.18 42.36 106.34
CA SER A 2 5.15 43.21 107.04
C SER A 2 5.85 42.40 108.14
N GLY A 3 7.14 42.61 108.35
CA GLY A 3 7.92 41.85 109.32
C GLY A 3 9.24 42.50 109.70
N LYS A 4 9.80 42.06 110.83
CA LYS A 4 11.14 42.42 111.28
C LYS A 4 12.11 41.35 110.83
N TYR A 5 13.14 41.77 110.11
CA TYR A 5 14.20 40.94 109.58
C TYR A 5 15.52 41.43 110.18
N PHE A 6 16.43 40.52 110.52
CA PHE A 6 17.73 40.91 111.06
C PHE A 6 18.80 40.70 110.01
N CYS A 7 19.57 41.75 109.74
CA CYS A 7 20.79 41.68 108.97
C CYS A 7 21.96 41.61 109.94
N GLU A 8 22.75 40.55 109.84
CA GLU A 8 23.86 40.28 110.74
C GLU A 8 25.16 40.24 109.94
N ALA A 9 26.13 41.03 110.39
CA ALA A 9 27.46 41.13 109.80
C ALA A 9 28.53 40.86 110.87
N HIS A 10 29.41 39.91 110.61
CA HIS A 10 30.54 39.62 111.48
C HIS A 10 31.79 40.35 110.99
N VAL A 11 32.46 41.07 111.89
CA VAL A 11 33.68 41.83 111.60
C VAL A 11 34.83 41.27 112.42
N LYS A 12 35.95 40.96 111.76
CA LYS A 12 37.15 40.41 112.39
C LYS A 12 38.29 41.41 112.25
N TYR A 13 38.77 41.92 113.37
CA TYR A 13 39.86 42.89 113.41
C TYR A 13 41.21 42.17 113.39
N SER A 14 42.23 42.85 112.83
CA SER A 14 43.59 42.30 112.64
C SER A 14 44.28 41.87 113.95
N GLY A 15 43.85 42.40 115.10
CA GLY A 15 44.31 41.97 116.44
C GLY A 15 43.64 40.70 116.98
N GLY A 16 42.87 39.97 116.16
CA GLY A 16 42.23 38.70 116.54
C GLY A 16 40.86 38.82 117.20
N ARG A 17 40.43 40.04 117.55
CA ARG A 17 39.09 40.31 118.08
C ARG A 17 38.04 40.25 116.96
N THR A 18 36.95 39.54 117.18
CA THR A 18 35.76 39.55 116.31
C THR A 18 34.60 40.22 117.02
N ASP A 19 33.94 41.13 116.32
CA ASP A 19 32.66 41.69 116.74
C ASP A 19 31.55 41.28 115.76
N LYS A 20 30.32 41.28 116.25
CA LYS A 20 29.12 40.97 115.48
C LYS A 20 28.23 42.20 115.51
N LEU A 21 27.97 42.76 114.35
CA LEU A 21 27.04 43.85 114.13
C LEU A 21 25.72 43.23 113.68
N THR A 22 24.65 43.51 114.39
CA THR A 22 23.31 43.05 114.03
C THR A 22 22.42 44.27 113.95
N GLU A 23 21.86 44.51 112.77
CA GLU A 23 20.94 45.61 112.52
C GLU A 23 19.56 45.05 112.14
N MET A 24 18.52 45.57 112.78
CA MET A 24 17.15 45.11 112.56
C MET A 24 16.52 45.95 111.44
N LEU A 25 16.17 45.31 110.33
CA LEU A 25 15.42 45.92 109.24
C LEU A 25 13.93 45.62 109.41
N THR A 26 13.10 46.65 109.54
CA THR A 26 11.65 46.47 109.53
C THR A 26 11.12 46.73 108.13
N ILE A 27 10.57 45.70 107.47
CA ILE A 27 9.90 45.85 106.18
C ILE A 27 8.41 45.99 106.45
N THR A 28 7.85 47.14 106.11
CA THR A 28 6.42 47.39 106.19
C THR A 28 5.82 47.34 104.79
N VAL A 29 5.12 46.25 104.48
CA VAL A 29 4.25 46.16 103.30
C VAL A 29 3.05 47.05 103.56
N LYS A 30 3.00 48.20 102.87
CA LYS A 30 1.84 49.09 102.90
C LYS A 30 0.77 48.55 101.98
N SER A 31 -0.48 48.54 102.44
CA SER A 31 -1.63 48.32 101.56
C SER A 31 -1.69 49.41 100.49
N PRO A 32 -2.17 49.10 99.28
CA PRO A 32 -2.36 50.12 98.25
C PRO A 32 -3.24 51.25 98.76
N THR A 33 -2.87 52.47 98.40
CA THR A 33 -3.69 53.66 98.66
C THR A 33 -4.82 53.75 97.63
N ILE A 34 -5.87 54.51 97.98
CA ILE A 34 -6.99 54.77 97.06
C ILE A 34 -6.50 55.44 95.76
N ASP A 35 -5.49 56.32 95.84
CA ASP A 35 -4.92 57.00 94.67
C ASP A 35 -4.22 56.03 93.69
N GLU A 36 -3.49 55.05 94.21
CA GLU A 36 -2.87 54.00 93.40
C GLU A 36 -3.92 53.14 92.70
N LEU A 37 -5.02 52.82 93.40
CA LEU A 37 -6.17 52.11 92.82
C LEU A 37 -6.87 52.94 91.73
N VAL A 38 -7.05 54.25 91.94
CA VAL A 38 -7.65 55.17 90.95
C VAL A 38 -6.79 55.26 89.69
N LYS A 39 -5.47 55.36 89.81
CA LYS A 39 -4.55 55.36 88.65
C LYS A 39 -4.63 54.05 87.85
N VAL A 40 -4.76 52.92 88.53
CA VAL A 40 -4.96 51.62 87.86
C VAL A 40 -6.31 51.60 87.14
N LEU A 41 -7.38 52.05 87.80
CA LEU A 41 -8.71 52.13 87.17
C LEU A 41 -8.72 53.03 85.93
N GLN A 42 -8.06 54.20 85.98
CA GLN A 42 -7.94 55.09 84.83
C GLN A 42 -7.26 54.39 83.64
N LYS A 43 -6.15 53.68 83.87
CA LYS A 43 -5.48 52.91 82.82
C LYS A 43 -6.38 51.81 82.24
N VAL A 44 -7.13 51.12 83.09
CA VAL A 44 -8.08 50.09 82.66
C VAL A 44 -9.19 50.69 81.80
N VAL A 45 -9.75 51.84 82.18
CA VAL A 45 -10.77 52.55 81.39
C VAL A 45 -10.23 52.96 80.02
N THR A 46 -9.04 53.55 79.96
CA THR A 46 -8.41 53.91 78.68
C THR A 46 -8.20 52.68 77.80
N GLN A 47 -7.74 51.56 78.37
CA GLN A 47 -7.54 50.32 77.60
C GLN A 47 -8.87 49.77 77.06
N ILE A 48 -9.95 49.86 77.84
CA ILE A 48 -11.30 49.43 77.41
C ILE A 48 -11.79 50.29 76.24
N GLU A 49 -11.54 51.60 76.27
CA GLU A 49 -11.89 52.50 75.16
C GLU A 49 -11.10 52.16 73.89
N GLU A 50 -9.79 51.93 74.00
CA GLU A 50 -8.96 51.48 72.87
C GLU A 50 -9.44 50.13 72.30
N ASP A 51 -9.78 49.16 73.17
CA ASP A 51 -10.27 47.85 72.74
C ASP A 51 -11.65 47.94 72.09
N LYS A 52 -12.51 48.85 72.55
CA LYS A 52 -13.80 49.13 71.91
C LYS A 52 -13.62 49.62 70.48
N ASP A 53 -12.69 50.56 70.26
CA ASP A 53 -12.42 51.10 68.92
C ASP A 53 -11.86 50.01 67.99
N ARG A 54 -10.93 49.18 68.49
CA ARG A 54 -10.38 48.03 67.75
C ARG A 54 -11.46 47.00 67.40
N ILE A 55 -12.37 46.71 68.33
CA ILE A 55 -13.50 45.81 68.07
C ILE A 55 -14.42 46.39 66.99
N GLN A 56 -14.69 47.70 67.03
CA GLN A 56 -15.52 48.36 66.04
C GLN A 56 -14.89 48.33 64.65
N GLU A 57 -13.57 48.56 64.53
CA GLU A 57 -12.83 48.42 63.28
C GLU A 57 -12.91 46.99 62.73
N ASN A 58 -12.63 45.99 63.58
CA ASN A 58 -12.72 44.58 63.22
C ASN A 58 -14.11 44.18 62.74
N GLN A 59 -15.17 44.70 63.36
CA GLN A 59 -16.55 44.48 62.90
C GLN A 59 -16.80 45.02 61.49
N GLN A 60 -16.22 46.17 61.14
CA GLN A 60 -16.35 46.72 59.79
C GLN A 60 -15.54 45.91 58.77
N ASN A 61 -14.33 45.49 59.13
CA ASN A 61 -13.49 44.63 58.29
C ASN A 61 -14.16 43.27 58.01
N ILE A 62 -14.79 42.66 59.02
CA ILE A 62 -15.54 41.40 58.83
C ILE A 62 -16.75 41.63 57.90
N LYS A 63 -17.44 42.77 58.01
CA LYS A 63 -18.56 43.11 57.11
C LYS A 63 -18.11 43.30 55.67
N SER A 64 -16.98 43.94 55.40
CA SER A 64 -16.45 44.09 54.04
C SER A 64 -16.01 42.74 53.48
N MET A 65 -15.25 41.95 54.24
CA MET A 65 -14.85 40.58 53.87
C MET A 65 -16.05 39.71 53.51
N LYS A 66 -17.13 39.78 54.30
CA LYS A 66 -18.37 39.03 54.01
C LYS A 66 -18.96 39.44 52.66
N LYS A 67 -19.05 40.75 52.37
CA LYS A 67 -19.58 41.24 51.09
C LYS A 67 -18.72 40.79 49.90
N ASP A 68 -17.40 40.78 50.06
CA ASP A 68 -16.48 40.35 49.02
C ASP A 68 -16.60 38.84 48.77
N LEU A 69 -16.72 38.05 49.84
CA LEU A 69 -16.98 36.62 49.75
C LEU A 69 -18.30 36.33 49.04
N ASP A 70 -19.39 37.03 49.39
CA ASP A 70 -20.69 36.87 48.73
C ASP A 70 -20.60 37.19 47.22
N ARG A 71 -19.87 38.25 46.83
CA ARG A 71 -19.64 38.58 45.42
C ARG A 71 -18.85 37.49 44.70
N ASN A 72 -17.80 36.97 45.33
CA ASN A 72 -16.99 35.91 44.75
C ASN A 72 -17.79 34.61 44.56
N VAL A 73 -18.60 34.23 45.55
CA VAL A 73 -19.50 33.06 45.46
C VAL A 73 -20.49 33.22 44.31
N LEU A 74 -21.09 34.41 44.14
CA LEU A 74 -21.97 34.69 43.00
C LEU A 74 -21.23 34.65 41.66
N GLY A 75 -19.98 35.10 41.62
CA GLY A 75 -19.10 35.00 40.46
C GLY A 75 -18.87 33.55 40.06
N ILE A 76 -18.37 32.75 40.99
CA ILE A 76 -18.10 31.32 40.80
C ILE A 76 -19.36 30.58 40.35
N LYS A 77 -20.53 30.90 40.92
CA LYS A 77 -21.80 30.30 40.51
C LYS A 77 -22.11 30.56 39.03
N ARG A 78 -21.95 31.81 38.58
CA ARG A 78 -22.15 32.17 37.16
C ARG A 78 -21.16 31.45 36.24
N ASP A 79 -19.91 31.33 36.66
CA ASP A 79 -18.88 30.65 35.87
C ASP A 79 -19.16 29.15 35.75
N ILE A 80 -19.65 28.52 36.84
CA ILE A 80 -20.10 27.11 36.84
C ILE A 80 -21.29 26.93 35.90
N ASP A 81 -22.30 27.79 35.97
CA ASP A 81 -23.50 27.70 35.11
C ASP A 81 -23.13 27.85 33.62
N SER A 82 -22.24 28.80 33.29
CA SER A 82 -21.72 28.99 31.93
C SER A 82 -20.92 27.77 31.45
N THR A 83 -20.04 27.24 32.30
CA THR A 83 -19.24 26.05 31.98
C THR A 83 -20.13 24.83 31.75
N LYS A 84 -21.19 24.67 32.56
CA LYS A 84 -22.17 23.60 32.39
C LYS A 84 -22.86 23.69 31.02
N GLN A 85 -23.33 24.87 30.62
CA GLN A 85 -23.97 25.07 29.32
C GLN A 85 -23.01 24.76 28.16
N ASN A 86 -21.74 25.16 28.27
CA ASN A 86 -20.73 24.84 27.25
C ASN A 86 -20.51 23.32 27.13
N ILE A 87 -20.49 22.59 28.25
CA ILE A 87 -20.37 21.13 28.26
C ILE A 87 -21.60 20.48 27.61
N GLU A 88 -22.81 20.96 27.91
CA GLU A 88 -24.05 20.46 27.31
C GLU A 88 -24.07 20.65 25.78
N ASN A 89 -23.68 21.84 25.31
CA ASN A 89 -23.58 22.13 23.88
C ASN A 89 -22.53 21.23 23.20
N PHE A 90 -21.34 21.10 23.80
CA PHE A 90 -20.29 20.24 23.26
C PHE A 90 -20.71 18.77 23.19
N SER A 91 -21.42 18.27 24.22
CA SER A 91 -21.97 16.91 24.21
C SER A 91 -22.94 16.71 23.05
N SER A 92 -23.84 17.66 22.82
CA SER A 92 -24.79 17.62 21.70
C SER A 92 -24.08 17.62 20.34
N ASP A 93 -23.05 18.45 20.18
CA ASP A 93 -22.25 18.53 18.94
C ASP A 93 -21.54 17.20 18.66
N VAL A 94 -20.93 16.60 19.69
CA VAL A 94 -20.27 15.29 19.60
C VAL A 94 -21.28 14.20 19.21
N ASP A 95 -22.45 14.15 19.85
CA ASP A 95 -23.49 13.16 19.54
C ASP A 95 -23.99 13.29 18.09
N SER A 96 -24.21 14.52 17.62
CA SER A 96 -24.63 14.77 16.24
C SER A 96 -23.57 14.34 15.22
N THR A 97 -22.30 14.62 15.51
CA THR A 97 -21.16 14.24 14.66
C THR A 97 -21.03 12.73 14.60
N LEU A 98 -21.13 12.04 15.74
CA LEU A 98 -21.08 10.57 15.80
C LEU A 98 -22.21 9.92 15.00
N LYS A 99 -23.41 10.50 15.04
CA LYS A 99 -24.55 10.00 14.26
C LYS A 99 -24.27 10.09 12.75
N ILE A 100 -23.82 11.24 12.26
CA ILE A 100 -23.50 11.44 10.84
C ILE A 100 -22.38 10.49 10.41
N MET A 101 -21.33 10.34 11.22
CA MET A 101 -20.23 9.42 10.92
C MET A 101 -20.71 7.97 10.84
N LYS A 102 -21.60 7.54 11.75
CA LYS A 102 -22.18 6.20 11.74
C LYS A 102 -22.97 5.94 10.45
N GLU A 103 -23.84 6.87 10.05
CA GLU A 103 -24.64 6.76 8.82
C GLU A 103 -23.75 6.68 7.56
N SER A 104 -22.67 7.46 7.53
CA SER A 104 -21.68 7.43 6.44
C SER A 104 -20.94 6.10 6.37
N VAL A 105 -20.49 5.57 7.52
CA VAL A 105 -19.83 4.26 7.60
C VAL A 105 -20.77 3.15 7.15
N ASP A 106 -22.02 3.15 7.61
CA ASP A 106 -23.02 2.14 7.24
C ASP A 106 -23.28 2.17 5.71
N THR A 107 -23.42 3.36 5.13
CA THR A 107 -23.58 3.55 3.68
C THR A 107 -22.39 3.00 2.90
N ASN A 108 -21.17 3.30 3.35
CA ASN A 108 -19.95 2.83 2.71
C ASN A 108 -19.80 1.31 2.80
N THR A 109 -20.13 0.71 3.95
CA THR A 109 -20.15 -0.75 4.11
C THR A 109 -21.11 -1.39 3.11
N GLN A 110 -22.32 -0.87 2.95
CA GLN A 110 -23.28 -1.39 1.97
C GLN A 110 -22.78 -1.28 0.53
N ASN A 111 -22.16 -0.16 0.17
CA ASN A 111 -21.60 0.04 -1.17
C ASN A 111 -20.46 -0.95 -1.45
N ILE A 112 -19.58 -1.18 -0.48
CA ILE A 112 -18.49 -2.17 -0.60
C ILE A 112 -19.07 -3.57 -0.81
N SER A 113 -20.11 -3.96 -0.05
CA SER A 113 -20.77 -5.26 -0.23
C SER A 113 -21.35 -5.44 -1.64
N LYS A 114 -22.01 -4.42 -2.19
CA LYS A 114 -22.53 -4.45 -3.57
C LYS A 114 -21.41 -4.61 -4.60
N VAL A 115 -20.30 -3.90 -4.44
CA VAL A 115 -19.14 -4.02 -5.33
C VAL A 115 -18.54 -5.43 -5.26
N GLN A 116 -18.42 -6.01 -4.07
CA GLN A 116 -17.92 -7.38 -3.90
C GLN A 116 -18.81 -8.41 -4.61
N GLU A 117 -20.14 -8.28 -4.49
CA GLU A 117 -21.09 -9.16 -5.16
C GLU A 117 -21.03 -9.05 -6.69
N ASN A 118 -20.95 -7.82 -7.19
CA ASN A 118 -20.81 -7.55 -8.63
C ASN A 118 -19.52 -8.17 -9.18
N LEU A 119 -18.39 -7.98 -8.47
CA LEU A 119 -17.10 -8.56 -8.87
C LEU A 119 -17.14 -10.10 -8.85
N LYS A 120 -17.75 -10.70 -7.82
CA LYS A 120 -17.92 -12.16 -7.73
C LYS A 120 -18.70 -12.69 -8.93
N THR A 121 -19.78 -12.01 -9.31
CA THR A 121 -20.61 -12.38 -10.46
C THR A 121 -19.84 -12.23 -11.77
N MET A 122 -19.12 -11.12 -11.95
CA MET A 122 -18.33 -10.87 -13.15
C MET A 122 -17.22 -11.91 -13.34
N VAL A 123 -16.51 -12.27 -12.26
CA VAL A 123 -15.48 -13.32 -12.29
C VAL A 123 -16.09 -14.67 -12.66
N ALA A 124 -17.24 -15.03 -12.09
CA ALA A 124 -17.91 -16.29 -12.43
C ALA A 124 -18.30 -16.35 -13.91
N ASN A 125 -18.86 -15.27 -14.45
CA ASN A 125 -19.23 -15.20 -15.87
C ASN A 125 -18.00 -15.30 -16.78
N LEU A 126 -16.93 -14.55 -16.50
CA LEU A 126 -15.68 -14.61 -17.26
C LEU A 126 -15.07 -16.01 -17.23
N SER A 127 -15.09 -16.67 -16.06
CA SER A 127 -14.58 -18.05 -15.93
C SER A 127 -15.34 -19.01 -16.84
N ASN A 128 -16.68 -18.91 -16.86
CA ASN A 128 -17.52 -19.76 -17.70
C ASN A 128 -17.30 -19.49 -19.21
N ASP A 129 -17.20 -18.22 -19.61
CA ASP A 129 -16.99 -17.84 -21.01
C ASP A 129 -15.64 -18.33 -21.54
N VAL A 130 -14.59 -18.20 -20.73
CA VAL A 130 -13.25 -18.70 -21.05
C VAL A 130 -13.25 -20.22 -21.15
N GLU A 131 -13.85 -20.92 -20.19
CA GLU A 131 -13.92 -22.38 -20.18
C GLU A 131 -14.68 -22.93 -21.41
N SER A 132 -15.83 -22.35 -21.73
CA SER A 132 -16.62 -22.70 -22.91
C SER A 132 -15.85 -22.46 -24.21
N SER A 133 -15.21 -21.29 -24.34
CA SER A 133 -14.42 -20.94 -25.52
C SER A 133 -13.24 -21.87 -25.73
N LEU A 134 -12.53 -22.22 -24.65
CA LEU A 134 -11.42 -23.17 -24.68
C LEU A 134 -11.88 -24.57 -25.12
N LYS A 135 -13.03 -25.03 -24.63
CA LYS A 135 -13.61 -26.32 -25.02
C LYS A 135 -13.88 -26.38 -26.53
N ILE A 136 -14.57 -25.37 -27.07
CA ILE A 136 -14.87 -25.29 -28.52
C ILE A 136 -13.59 -25.23 -29.34
N MET A 137 -12.62 -24.43 -28.90
CA MET A 137 -11.34 -24.29 -29.60
C MET A 137 -10.58 -25.63 -29.62
N LYS A 138 -10.56 -26.35 -28.50
CA LYS A 138 -9.95 -27.67 -28.40
C LYS A 138 -10.58 -28.66 -29.37
N GLU A 139 -11.91 -28.75 -29.40
CA GLU A 139 -12.65 -29.63 -30.33
C GLU A 139 -12.34 -29.31 -31.81
N ARG A 140 -12.22 -28.02 -32.15
CA ARG A 140 -11.84 -27.58 -33.51
C ARG A 140 -10.40 -27.94 -33.85
N VAL A 141 -9.46 -27.77 -32.92
CA VAL A 141 -8.06 -28.16 -33.10
C VAL A 141 -7.94 -29.67 -33.30
N ASP A 142 -8.64 -30.46 -32.49
CA ASP A 142 -8.66 -31.92 -32.61
C ASP A 142 -9.22 -32.37 -33.97
N THR A 143 -10.33 -31.76 -34.41
CA THR A 143 -10.93 -32.01 -35.73
C THR A 143 -9.99 -31.66 -36.87
N ASN A 144 -9.35 -30.49 -36.81
CA ASN A 144 -8.40 -30.05 -37.83
C ASN A 144 -7.16 -30.94 -37.87
N THR A 145 -6.65 -31.35 -36.70
CA THR A 145 -5.54 -32.31 -36.60
C THR A 145 -5.88 -33.60 -37.33
N ARG A 146 -7.08 -34.15 -37.09
CA ARG A 146 -7.55 -35.36 -37.79
C ARG A 146 -7.67 -35.16 -39.30
N ASN A 147 -8.23 -34.03 -39.73
CA ASN A 147 -8.34 -33.71 -41.16
C ASN A 147 -6.97 -33.60 -41.84
N ILE A 148 -5.99 -32.97 -41.18
CA ILE A 148 -4.61 -32.88 -41.68
C ILE A 148 -3.99 -34.28 -41.79
N SER A 149 -4.16 -35.15 -40.79
CA SER A 149 -3.67 -36.53 -40.87
C SER A 149 -4.27 -37.29 -42.05
N ASN A 150 -5.57 -37.16 -42.30
CA ASN A 150 -6.22 -37.79 -43.45
C ASN A 150 -5.69 -37.25 -44.79
N VAL A 151 -5.49 -35.93 -44.90
CA VAL A 151 -4.90 -35.32 -46.11
C VAL A 151 -3.47 -35.81 -46.33
N GLN A 152 -2.67 -35.89 -45.27
CA GLN A 152 -1.31 -36.42 -45.33
C GLN A 152 -1.30 -37.86 -45.83
N GLU A 153 -2.14 -38.74 -45.28
CA GLU A 153 -2.26 -40.14 -45.70
C GLU A 153 -2.66 -40.27 -47.18
N ASN A 154 -3.65 -39.49 -47.61
CA ASN A 154 -4.09 -39.45 -49.01
C ASN A 154 -2.96 -39.00 -49.95
N LEU A 155 -2.22 -37.95 -49.59
CA LEU A 155 -1.09 -37.46 -50.36
C LEU A 155 0.05 -38.49 -50.42
N THR A 156 0.39 -39.12 -49.30
CA THR A 156 1.38 -40.20 -49.26
C THR A 156 0.99 -41.34 -50.22
N THR A 157 -0.28 -41.73 -50.21
CA THR A 157 -0.81 -42.76 -51.13
C THR A 157 -0.72 -42.32 -52.58
N MET A 158 -1.12 -41.07 -52.89
CA MET A 158 -1.05 -40.54 -54.25
C MET A 158 0.38 -40.47 -54.78
N VAL A 159 1.34 -40.04 -53.95
CA VAL A 159 2.77 -40.00 -54.30
C VAL A 159 3.30 -41.41 -54.59
N ALA A 160 2.91 -42.41 -53.80
CA ALA A 160 3.29 -43.80 -54.03
C ALA A 160 2.74 -44.33 -55.36
N ASN A 161 1.47 -44.03 -55.67
CA ASN A 161 0.84 -44.41 -56.93
C ASN A 161 1.51 -43.74 -58.14
N ILE A 162 1.79 -42.44 -58.08
CA ILE A 162 2.50 -41.71 -59.16
C ILE A 162 3.91 -42.26 -59.32
N SER A 163 4.62 -42.53 -58.22
CA SER A 163 5.97 -43.10 -58.25
C SER A 163 5.97 -44.45 -58.96
N THR A 164 4.97 -45.29 -58.70
CA THR A 164 4.78 -46.59 -59.37
C THR A 164 4.51 -46.42 -60.86
N ALA A 165 3.56 -45.55 -61.24
CA ALA A 165 3.24 -45.28 -62.64
C ALA A 165 4.44 -44.70 -63.42
N LEU A 166 5.26 -43.85 -62.77
CA LEU A 166 6.47 -43.30 -63.39
C LEU A 166 7.52 -44.37 -63.67
N ILE A 167 7.68 -45.35 -62.77
CA ILE A 167 8.56 -46.51 -62.98
C ILE A 167 8.07 -47.33 -64.18
N GLU A 168 6.76 -47.57 -64.30
CA GLU A 168 6.17 -48.28 -65.45
C GLU A 168 6.43 -47.57 -66.78
N VAL A 169 6.16 -46.26 -66.84
CA VAL A 169 6.43 -45.44 -68.03
C VAL A 169 7.91 -45.46 -68.39
N LYS A 170 8.80 -45.32 -67.40
CA LYS A 170 10.25 -45.40 -67.62
C LYS A 170 10.66 -46.74 -68.22
N ASN A 171 10.09 -47.85 -67.74
CA ASN A 171 10.34 -49.17 -68.30
C ASN A 171 9.84 -49.28 -69.75
N GLN A 172 8.66 -48.74 -70.05
CA GLN A 172 8.14 -48.73 -71.43
C GLN A 172 9.04 -47.91 -72.37
N VAL A 173 9.51 -46.73 -71.95
CA VAL A 173 10.44 -45.90 -72.73
C VAL A 173 11.74 -46.64 -73.01
N ASN A 174 12.32 -47.31 -72.01
CA ASN A 174 13.54 -48.10 -72.18
C ASN A 174 13.35 -49.22 -73.22
N GLU A 175 12.18 -49.87 -73.27
CA GLU A 175 11.90 -50.90 -74.29
C GLU A 175 11.77 -50.29 -75.69
N VAL A 176 11.17 -49.10 -75.82
CA VAL A 176 11.12 -48.36 -77.09
C VAL A 176 12.53 -47.96 -77.56
N GLU A 177 13.38 -47.47 -76.65
CA GLU A 177 14.77 -47.13 -76.96
C GLU A 177 15.56 -48.36 -77.43
N LYS A 178 15.42 -49.50 -76.75
CA LYS A 178 16.04 -50.77 -77.19
C LYS A 178 15.53 -51.21 -78.55
N PHE A 179 14.22 -51.09 -78.81
CA PHE A 179 13.63 -51.40 -80.11
C PHE A 179 14.18 -50.49 -81.20
N HIS A 180 14.27 -49.18 -80.93
CA HIS A 180 14.85 -48.21 -81.85
C HIS A 180 16.33 -48.55 -82.13
N GLN A 181 17.15 -48.79 -81.11
CA GLN A 181 18.56 -49.17 -81.28
C GLN A 181 18.74 -50.48 -82.07
N LYS A 182 17.84 -51.46 -81.91
CA LYS A 182 17.94 -52.75 -82.61
C LYS A 182 17.48 -52.68 -84.07
N ASN A 183 16.47 -51.85 -84.37
CA ASN A 183 15.83 -51.83 -85.68
C ASN A 183 16.17 -50.60 -86.53
N PHE A 184 16.73 -49.55 -85.93
CA PHE A 184 17.24 -48.40 -86.67
C PHE A 184 18.57 -48.78 -87.32
N LYS A 185 18.52 -48.98 -88.64
CA LYS A 185 19.72 -49.02 -89.46
C LYS A 185 19.98 -47.61 -89.96
N PRO A 186 21.19 -47.06 -89.81
CA PRO A 186 21.52 -45.75 -90.36
C PRO A 186 21.15 -45.73 -91.85
N PRO A 187 20.54 -44.63 -92.35
CA PRO A 187 20.26 -44.53 -93.77
C PRO A 187 21.56 -44.74 -94.55
N THR A 188 21.53 -45.58 -95.59
CA THR A 188 22.68 -45.84 -96.48
C THR A 188 22.58 -45.06 -97.80
N SER A 189 21.57 -44.18 -97.90
CA SER A 189 21.29 -43.32 -99.05
C SER A 189 20.58 -42.04 -98.62
N CYS A 190 20.87 -40.93 -99.32
CA CYS A 190 20.21 -39.64 -99.12
C CYS A 190 18.76 -39.60 -99.60
N SER A 191 18.34 -40.52 -100.47
CA SER A 191 17.01 -40.48 -101.09
C SER A 191 15.85 -40.68 -100.12
N ASN A 192 16.10 -41.31 -98.96
CA ASN A 192 15.07 -41.62 -97.98
C ASN A 192 15.34 -40.92 -96.63
N LEU A 193 16.18 -39.89 -96.61
CA LEU A 193 16.64 -39.23 -95.38
C LEU A 193 15.48 -38.70 -94.52
N GLU A 194 14.47 -38.10 -95.15
CA GLU A 194 13.27 -37.56 -94.49
C GLU A 194 12.47 -38.62 -93.70
N MET A 195 12.64 -39.90 -94.03
CA MET A 195 11.98 -41.00 -93.32
C MET A 195 12.72 -41.40 -92.03
N TYR A 196 14.00 -41.06 -91.91
CA TYR A 196 14.86 -41.45 -90.79
C TYR A 196 15.23 -40.27 -89.88
N SER A 197 15.09 -39.03 -90.36
CA SER A 197 15.52 -37.84 -89.64
C SER A 197 14.63 -36.64 -89.94
N LEU A 198 14.40 -35.84 -88.91
CA LEU A 198 13.72 -34.55 -89.02
C LEU A 198 14.73 -33.40 -89.25
N GLU A 199 16.04 -33.70 -89.26
CA GLU A 199 17.08 -32.73 -89.56
C GLU A 199 17.20 -32.53 -91.07
N GLU A 200 17.22 -31.27 -91.50
CA GLU A 200 17.24 -30.89 -92.92
C GLU A 200 18.59 -31.24 -93.60
N ARG A 201 19.64 -31.47 -92.81
CA ARG A 201 21.00 -31.82 -93.25
C ARG A 201 21.61 -32.86 -92.34
N GLU A 202 21.98 -34.03 -92.87
CA GLU A 202 22.58 -35.10 -92.07
C GLU A 202 23.70 -35.83 -92.81
N ILE A 203 24.70 -36.30 -92.05
CA ILE A 203 25.82 -37.07 -92.59
C ILE A 203 25.44 -38.54 -92.68
N VAL A 204 25.35 -39.04 -93.92
CA VAL A 204 25.07 -40.44 -94.24
C VAL A 204 26.35 -41.17 -94.62
N THR A 205 26.50 -42.40 -94.12
CA THR A 205 27.55 -43.31 -94.62
C THR A 205 26.93 -44.23 -95.67
N LEU A 206 27.33 -44.06 -96.93
CA LEU A 206 26.84 -44.86 -98.04
C LEU A 206 27.32 -46.32 -97.92
N ALA A 207 26.67 -47.25 -98.63
CA ALA A 207 27.08 -48.65 -98.66
C ALA A 207 28.55 -48.87 -99.14
N SER A 208 29.12 -47.88 -99.83
CA SER A 208 30.53 -47.83 -100.23
C SER A 208 31.51 -47.46 -99.11
N GLY A 209 31.02 -47.04 -97.94
CA GLY A 209 31.81 -46.55 -96.81
C GLY A 209 32.13 -45.05 -96.84
N LEU A 210 31.72 -44.31 -97.88
CA LEU A 210 31.91 -42.87 -98.00
C LEU A 210 30.89 -42.10 -97.14
N LYS A 211 31.35 -41.03 -96.47
CA LYS A 211 30.48 -40.11 -95.73
C LYS A 211 30.07 -38.94 -96.61
N VAL A 212 28.77 -38.71 -96.72
CA VAL A 212 28.19 -37.62 -97.51
C VAL A 212 27.22 -36.81 -96.65
N MET A 213 27.17 -35.49 -96.82
CA MET A 213 26.07 -34.67 -96.27
C MET A 213 24.93 -34.70 -97.25
N CYS A 214 23.79 -35.22 -96.82
CA CYS A 214 22.55 -35.12 -97.57
C CYS A 214 21.88 -33.78 -97.21
N ASP A 215 21.50 -32.97 -98.21
CA ASP A 215 20.78 -31.71 -98.02
C ASP A 215 19.42 -31.80 -98.72
N THR A 216 18.36 -31.90 -97.94
CA THR A 216 16.99 -32.07 -98.45
C THR A 216 16.34 -30.74 -98.83
N LYS A 217 16.89 -29.60 -98.36
CA LYS A 217 16.24 -28.29 -98.44
C LYS A 217 16.62 -27.49 -99.68
N THR A 218 17.90 -27.57 -100.09
CA THR A 218 18.41 -26.68 -101.14
C THR A 218 18.44 -27.29 -102.53
N ASP A 219 18.41 -28.61 -102.66
CA ASP A 219 18.64 -29.28 -103.95
C ASP A 219 17.67 -30.44 -104.24
N GLY A 220 16.50 -30.45 -103.58
CA GLY A 220 15.49 -31.51 -103.78
C GLY A 220 16.01 -32.93 -103.47
N GLY A 221 17.01 -33.06 -102.59
CA GLY A 221 17.61 -34.33 -102.18
C GLY A 221 19.06 -34.59 -102.64
N GLY A 222 19.82 -33.53 -102.99
CA GLY A 222 21.24 -33.63 -103.37
C GLY A 222 22.18 -34.01 -102.22
N TRP A 223 23.43 -34.38 -102.55
CA TRP A 223 24.47 -34.74 -101.57
C TRP A 223 25.84 -34.14 -101.87
N ILE A 224 26.60 -33.86 -100.80
CA ILE A 224 27.97 -33.32 -100.85
C ILE A 224 28.92 -34.37 -100.23
N ILE A 225 29.96 -34.77 -100.96
CA ILE A 225 31.01 -35.66 -100.44
C ILE A 225 32.01 -34.84 -99.62
N PHE A 226 32.31 -35.30 -98.41
CA PHE A 226 33.47 -34.83 -97.67
C PHE A 226 34.67 -35.70 -98.06
N GLN A 227 35.67 -35.10 -98.71
CA GLN A 227 36.97 -35.71 -98.95
C GLN A 227 37.98 -35.24 -97.90
#